data_AF-A0A291JNX3-F1
#
_entry.id   AF-A0A291JNX3-F1
#
_cell.length_a   1.000
_cell.length_b   1.000
_cell.length_c   1.000
_cell.angle_alpha   90.00
_cell.angle_beta   90.00
_cell.angle_gamma   90.00
#
_symmetry.space_group_name_H-M   'P 1'
#
loop_
_entity.id
_entity.type
_entity.pdbx_description
1 polymer ?
#
loop_
_entity_poly.entity_id
_entity_poly.type
_entity_poly.pdbx_seq_one_letter_code
_entity_poly.pdbx_strand_id
1 'polypeptide(L)'
;MIESGDIMKKVLVKYDELVPKAAELTIKETENRFNDLVPEQVSDAEEFMGKTTDAFLDHYEAVFRKNLHDLVLVSLNEQLNES
;
A
#
# COMPACT_ATOMS: atom_id res chain seq x y z
N MET A 1 25.89 37.79 -13.68
CA MET A 1 24.76 38.24 -12.84
C MET A 1 23.53 38.20 -13.73
N ILE A 2 22.51 37.38 -13.54
CA ILE A 2 21.98 36.66 -12.37
C ILE A 2 21.76 35.20 -12.77
N GLU A 3 22.14 34.27 -11.89
CA GLU A 3 21.82 32.85 -11.99
C GLU A 3 20.30 32.67 -11.89
N SER A 4 19.67 32.25 -12.98
CA SER A 4 18.29 31.73 -12.96
C SER A 4 18.44 30.22 -13.16
N GLY A 5 18.55 29.41 -12.12
CA GLY A 5 17.67 29.41 -10.96
C GLY A 5 16.46 28.54 -11.27
N ASP A 6 16.70 27.30 -11.67
CA ASP A 6 15.70 26.24 -11.61
C ASP A 6 16.41 24.97 -11.17
N ILE A 7 16.83 24.97 -9.90
CA ILE A 7 17.20 23.75 -9.19
C ILE A 7 15.88 23.00 -9.02
N MET A 8 15.47 22.24 -10.03
CA MET A 8 14.45 21.22 -9.87
C MET A 8 14.95 20.30 -8.76
N LYS A 9 14.51 20.52 -7.52
CA LYS A 9 14.94 19.72 -6.36
C LYS A 9 14.66 18.27 -6.72
N LYS A 10 15.73 17.49 -6.85
CA LYS A 10 15.63 16.10 -7.28
C LYS A 10 14.97 15.31 -6.16
N VAL A 11 13.65 15.20 -6.26
CA VAL A 11 12.83 14.35 -5.41
C VAL A 11 13.38 12.93 -5.48
N LEU A 12 13.70 12.35 -4.32
CA LEU A 12 14.13 10.96 -4.21
C LEU A 12 13.12 10.19 -3.36
N VAL A 13 12.47 9.19 -3.97
CA VAL A 13 11.57 8.28 -3.24
C VAL A 13 12.33 7.02 -2.86
N LYS A 14 12.44 6.74 -1.56
CA LYS A 14 13.11 5.57 -1.02
C LYS A 14 12.14 4.39 -0.85
N TYR A 15 11.79 3.75 -1.96
CA TYR A 15 10.82 2.65 -1.95
C TYR A 15 11.25 1.48 -1.05
N ASP A 16 12.56 1.24 -0.89
CA ASP A 16 13.14 0.24 0.02
C ASP A 16 12.77 0.49 1.49
N GLU A 17 12.66 1.75 1.91
CA GLU A 17 12.23 2.12 3.27
C GLU A 17 10.69 2.18 3.41
N LEU A 18 9.98 2.57 2.34
CA LEU A 18 8.53 2.80 2.37
C LEU A 18 7.70 1.52 2.17
N VAL A 19 8.16 0.58 1.35
CA VAL A 19 7.45 -0.69 1.07
C VAL A 19 7.22 -1.52 2.33
N PRO A 20 8.21 -1.74 3.22
CA PRO A 20 7.98 -2.47 4.47
C PRO A 20 6.93 -1.79 5.36
N LYS A 21 6.96 -0.46 5.46
CA LYS A 21 5.98 0.31 6.24
C LYS A 21 4.58 0.21 5.65
N ALA A 22 4.46 0.29 4.33
CA ALA A 22 3.18 0.10 3.64
C ALA A 22 2.61 -1.30 3.88
N ALA A 23 3.46 -2.34 3.87
CA ALA A 23 3.05 -3.71 4.16
C ALA A 23 2.54 -3.85 5.61
N GLU A 24 3.24 -3.30 6.60
CA GLU A 24 2.80 -3.31 8.01
C GLU A 24 1.44 -2.63 8.22
N LEU A 25 1.22 -1.46 7.59
CA LEU A 25 -0.07 -0.76 7.66
C LEU A 25 -1.18 -1.57 6.99
N THR A 26 -0.87 -2.19 5.84
CA THR A 26 -1.81 -3.04 5.10
C THR A 26 -2.23 -4.25 5.93
N ILE A 27 -1.30 -4.91 6.60
CA ILE A 27 -1.61 -6.04 7.48
C ILE A 27 -2.57 -5.60 8.59
N LYS A 28 -2.27 -4.49 9.29
CA LYS A 28 -3.13 -3.96 10.36
C LYS A 28 -4.54 -3.60 9.88
N GLU A 29 -4.67 -3.03 8.68
CA GLU A 29 -5.96 -2.67 8.10
C GLU A 29 -6.76 -3.89 7.61
N THR A 30 -6.08 -4.97 7.23
CA THR A 30 -6.71 -6.19 6.69
C THR A 30 -6.98 -7.26 7.75
N GLU A 31 -6.34 -7.19 8.93
CA GLU A 31 -6.31 -8.20 10.00
C GLU A 31 -7.70 -8.69 10.47
N ASN A 32 -8.76 -7.89 10.29
CA ASN A 32 -10.11 -8.21 10.76
C ASN A 32 -11.12 -8.55 9.65
N ARG A 33 -10.79 -8.36 8.37
CA ARG A 33 -11.83 -8.42 7.31
C ARG A 33 -12.18 -9.82 6.82
N PHE A 34 -11.29 -10.79 6.99
CA PHE A 34 -11.43 -12.11 6.36
C PHE A 34 -11.66 -13.26 7.34
N ASN A 35 -11.38 -13.04 8.63
CA ASN A 35 -11.68 -14.02 9.68
C ASN A 35 -13.19 -14.21 9.90
N ASP A 36 -14.02 -13.28 9.41
CA ASP A 36 -15.49 -13.31 9.54
C ASP A 36 -16.20 -13.95 8.34
N LEU A 37 -15.47 -14.43 7.32
CA LEU A 37 -16.07 -15.12 6.18
C LEU A 37 -16.51 -16.53 6.60
N VAL A 38 -17.79 -16.65 6.98
CA VAL A 38 -18.43 -17.94 7.24
C VAL A 38 -18.64 -18.66 5.89
N PRO A 39 -18.14 -19.90 5.72
CA PRO A 39 -18.42 -20.66 4.51
C PRO A 39 -19.92 -20.94 4.42
N GLU A 40 -20.58 -20.46 3.36
CA GLU A 40 -21.85 -21.07 2.94
C GLU A 40 -21.58 -22.53 2.58
N GLN A 41 -22.58 -23.42 2.70
CA GLN A 41 -22.39 -24.85 2.44
C GLN A 41 -21.79 -25.08 1.04
N VAL A 42 -20.49 -25.36 1.01
CA VAL A 42 -19.73 -25.48 -0.24
C VAL A 42 -19.59 -26.95 -0.62
N SER A 43 -19.99 -27.26 -1.85
CA SER A 43 -19.83 -28.59 -2.47
C SER A 43 -18.39 -28.89 -2.86
N ASP A 44 -17.55 -27.85 -3.01
CA ASP A 44 -16.13 -27.95 -3.34
C ASP A 44 -15.34 -26.95 -2.48
N ALA A 45 -14.56 -27.47 -1.54
CA ALA A 45 -13.76 -26.67 -0.62
C ALA A 45 -12.53 -26.04 -1.30
N GLU A 46 -11.96 -26.67 -2.33
CA GLU A 46 -10.77 -26.14 -3.02
C GLU A 46 -11.14 -24.91 -3.83
N GLU A 47 -12.25 -24.96 -4.58
CA GLU A 47 -12.75 -23.82 -5.34
C GLU A 47 -13.12 -22.63 -4.42
N PHE A 48 -13.77 -22.91 -3.29
CA PHE A 48 -14.11 -21.90 -2.30
C PHE A 48 -12.88 -21.22 -1.69
N MET A 49 -11.88 -22.01 -1.29
CA MET A 49 -10.64 -21.48 -0.73
C MET A 49 -9.85 -20.68 -1.77
N GLY A 50 -9.84 -21.11 -3.03
CA GLY A 50 -9.25 -20.36 -4.14
C GLY A 50 -9.87 -18.98 -4.30
N LYS A 51 -11.20 -18.91 -4.46
CA LYS A 51 -11.92 -17.62 -4.60
C LYS A 51 -11.76 -16.71 -3.39
N THR A 52 -11.76 -17.28 -2.19
CA THR A 52 -11.59 -16.51 -0.95
C THR A 52 -10.16 -15.95 -0.84
N THR A 53 -9.17 -16.73 -1.25
CA THR A 53 -7.76 -16.28 -1.30
C THR A 53 -7.59 -15.18 -2.35
N ASP A 54 -8.16 -15.33 -3.54
CA ASP A 54 -8.10 -14.31 -4.60
C ASP A 54 -8.75 -13.00 -4.13
N ALA A 55 -9.94 -13.08 -3.51
CA ALA A 55 -10.61 -11.91 -2.95
C ALA A 55 -9.81 -11.24 -1.83
N PHE A 56 -9.10 -12.02 -1.01
CA PHE A 56 -8.16 -11.48 -0.02
C PHE A 56 -7.00 -10.74 -0.67
N LEU A 57 -6.37 -11.35 -1.67
CA LEU A 57 -5.21 -10.78 -2.37
C LEU A 57 -5.58 -9.49 -3.12
N ASP A 58 -6.71 -9.47 -3.82
CA ASP A 58 -7.22 -8.28 -4.51
C ASP A 58 -7.44 -7.13 -3.52
N HIS A 59 -8.02 -7.43 -2.34
CA HIS A 59 -8.22 -6.43 -1.31
C HIS A 59 -6.89 -5.95 -0.70
N TYR A 60 -5.99 -6.88 -0.39
CA TYR A 60 -4.67 -6.60 0.15
C TYR A 60 -3.87 -5.69 -0.80
N GLU A 61 -3.84 -5.99 -2.10
CA GLU A 61 -3.14 -5.17 -3.09
C GLU A 61 -3.72 -3.75 -3.17
N ALA A 62 -5.05 -3.62 -3.14
CA ALA A 62 -5.71 -2.32 -3.17
C ALA A 62 -5.33 -1.45 -1.96
N VAL A 63 -5.31 -2.03 -0.75
CA VAL A 63 -4.91 -1.32 0.48
C VAL A 63 -3.41 -1.03 0.50
N PHE A 64 -2.57 -1.97 0.08
CA PHE A 64 -1.13 -1.76 -0.04
C PHE A 64 -0.79 -0.61 -0.97
N ARG A 65 -1.42 -0.56 -2.14
CA ARG A 65 -1.23 0.53 -3.11
C ARG A 65 -1.60 1.88 -2.52
N LYS A 66 -2.74 1.95 -1.82
CA LYS A 66 -3.17 3.17 -1.11
C LYS A 66 -2.12 3.60 -0.08
N ASN A 67 -1.72 2.69 0.81
CA ASN A 67 -0.80 3.00 1.89
C ASN A 67 0.59 3.40 1.38
N LEU A 68 1.09 2.74 0.32
CA LEU A 68 2.34 3.13 -0.31
C LEU A 68 2.23 4.52 -0.96
N HIS A 69 1.15 4.83 -1.68
CA HIS A 69 0.93 6.16 -2.25
C HIS A 69 0.90 7.25 -1.17
N ASP A 70 0.17 7.03 -0.08
CA ASP A 70 0.07 7.98 1.03
C ASP A 70 1.45 8.26 1.64
N LEU A 71 2.24 7.20 1.88
CA LEU A 71 3.61 7.32 2.40
C LEU A 71 4.55 8.06 1.43
N VAL A 72 4.42 7.81 0.12
CA VAL A 72 5.18 8.55 -0.89
C VAL A 72 4.81 10.02 -0.85
N LEU A 73 3.52 10.37 -0.85
CA LEU A 73 3.07 11.77 -0.79
C LEU A 73 3.55 12.49 0.48
N VAL A 74 3.54 11.83 1.63
CA VAL A 74 4.11 12.37 2.87
C VAL A 74 5.61 12.63 2.70
N SER A 75 6.37 11.65 2.21
CA SER A 75 7.81 11.80 1.99
C SER A 75 8.15 12.91 0.98
N LEU A 76 7.32 13.10 -0.04
CA LEU A 76 7.45 14.20 -1.00
C LEU A 76 7.24 15.55 -0.31
N ASN A 77 6.18 15.67 0.48
CA ASN A 77 5.87 16.91 1.17
C ASN A 77 6.94 17.29 2.20
N GLU A 78 7.53 16.33 2.90
CA GLU A 78 8.65 16.56 3.81
C GLU A 78 9.85 17.15 3.03
N GLN A 79 10.24 16.52 1.92
CA GLN A 79 11.35 17.01 1.07
C GLN A 79 11.10 18.41 0.49
N LEU A 80 9.85 18.74 0.17
CA LEU A 80 9.47 20.04 -0.38
C LEU A 80 9.37 21.15 0.67
N ASN A 81 9.05 20.83 1.94
CA ASN A 81 8.86 21.81 3.02
C ASN A 81 10.08 21.97 3.94
N GLU A 82 10.99 21.00 4.02
CA GLU A 82 12.26 21.09 4.78
C GLU A 82 13.36 21.88 4.02
N SER A 83 12.93 22.82 3.17
CA SER A 83 13.55 23.20 1.92
C SER A 83 13.58 24.71 1.76
#